data_AF-A0A464VFR9-F1
#
_entry.id   AF-A0A464VFR9-F1
#
_cell.length_a   1.000
_cell.length_b   1.000
_cell.length_c   1.000
_cell.angle_alpha   90.00
_cell.angle_beta   90.00
_cell.angle_gamma   90.00
#
_symmetry.space_group_name_H-M   'P 1'
#
loop_
_entity.id
_entity.type
_entity.pdbx_description
1 polymer ?
#
loop_
_entity_poly.entity_id
_entity_poly.type
_entity_poly.pdbx_seq_one_letter_code
_entity_poly.pdbx_strand_id
1 'polypeptide(L)'
;MTVIKSSINASKVMRYVDNIPQKQLADLLLTSRPNVSHMQTGRRRMQQDIATSALNNVQSNLFKLALTHEFSELIPDVFDGPAINKNSLSYLVMYEQEANEFSANIDEIMRIFVKPASQLTQGERLTARDGLKELIDALGWGYNLLFYASDYLNIDAHKLISEQDESWKMKKWI
;
A
#
# COMPACT_ATOMS: atom_id res chain seq x y z
N MET A 1 8.00 -12.63 14.55
CA MET A 1 7.19 -11.46 14.18
C MET A 1 6.14 -11.97 13.19
N THR A 2 4.86 -11.95 13.56
CA THR A 2 3.81 -12.40 12.65
C THR A 2 3.65 -11.31 11.59
N VAL A 3 4.01 -11.62 10.33
CA VAL A 3 3.99 -10.66 9.22
C VAL A 3 2.57 -10.17 8.94
N ILE A 4 1.55 -10.98 9.26
CA ILE A 4 0.14 -10.66 9.10
C ILE A 4 -0.54 -10.63 10.47
N LYS A 5 -1.13 -9.50 10.84
CA LYS A 5 -1.86 -9.32 12.11
C LYS A 5 -3.21 -10.07 12.06
N SER A 6 -3.67 -10.62 13.18
CA SER A 6 -5.01 -11.24 13.26
C SER A 6 -6.14 -10.21 13.39
N SER A 7 -5.80 -9.01 13.88
CA SER A 7 -6.72 -7.88 14.00
C SER A 7 -5.97 -6.55 14.01
N ILE A 8 -6.65 -5.45 13.64
CA ILE A 8 -6.08 -4.09 13.58
C ILE A 8 -6.98 -3.07 14.29
N ASN A 9 -6.42 -1.91 14.67
CA ASN A 9 -7.26 -0.75 14.96
C ASN A 9 -7.63 -0.07 13.65
N ALA A 10 -8.88 -0.24 13.20
CA ALA A 10 -9.29 0.23 11.88
C ALA A 10 -9.73 1.71 11.85
N SER A 11 -9.68 2.46 12.96
CA SER A 11 -10.22 3.83 13.00
C SER A 11 -9.64 4.74 11.92
N LYS A 12 -8.33 4.63 11.65
CA LYS A 12 -7.64 5.37 10.58
C LYS A 12 -8.11 4.95 9.19
N VAL A 13 -8.29 3.66 8.96
CA VAL A 13 -8.69 3.09 7.66
C VAL A 13 -10.14 3.44 7.34
N MET A 14 -11.02 3.43 8.34
CA MET A 14 -12.45 3.67 8.16
C MET A 14 -12.77 5.09 7.64
N ARG A 15 -11.85 6.07 7.77
CA ARG A 15 -12.05 7.41 7.20
C ARG A 15 -12.25 7.42 5.68
N TYR A 16 -11.67 6.43 4.98
CA TYR A 16 -11.78 6.30 3.52
C TYR A 16 -13.15 5.78 3.05
N VAL A 17 -14.04 5.46 4.00
CA VAL A 17 -15.41 4.98 3.74
C VAL A 17 -16.45 5.75 4.56
N ASP A 18 -16.10 6.91 5.13
CA ASP A 18 -17.01 7.72 5.94
C ASP A 18 -18.19 8.31 5.14
N ASN A 19 -18.05 8.37 3.81
CA ASN A 19 -19.15 8.74 2.91
C ASN A 19 -20.18 7.62 2.72
N ILE A 20 -19.87 6.37 3.10
CA ILE A 20 -20.79 5.24 3.00
C ILE A 20 -21.67 5.21 4.27
N PRO A 21 -23.01 5.23 4.14
CA PRO A 21 -23.90 5.12 5.30
C PRO A 21 -23.60 3.89 6.14
N GLN A 22 -23.54 4.02 7.47
CA GLN A 22 -23.21 2.91 8.37
C GLN A 22 -24.04 1.64 8.17
N LYS A 23 -25.30 1.77 7.73
CA LYS A 23 -26.14 0.62 7.37
C LYS A 23 -25.54 -0.15 6.20
N GLN A 24 -25.24 0.55 5.11
CA GLN A 24 -24.65 -0.05 3.92
C GLN A 24 -23.27 -0.61 4.23
N LEU A 25 -22.45 0.12 5.01
CA LEU A 25 -21.13 -0.37 5.41
C LEU A 25 -21.21 -1.65 6.26
N ALA A 26 -22.21 -1.76 7.13
CA ALA A 26 -22.47 -2.99 7.90
C ALA A 26 -22.79 -4.18 6.99
N ASP A 27 -23.60 -3.96 5.94
CA ASP A 27 -23.93 -4.99 4.95
C ASP A 27 -22.68 -5.40 4.14
N LEU A 28 -21.85 -4.44 3.70
CA LEU A 28 -20.60 -4.72 2.96
C LEU A 28 -19.56 -5.48 3.80
N LEU A 29 -19.46 -5.14 5.09
CA LEU A 29 -18.54 -5.73 6.05
C LEU A 29 -19.08 -7.02 6.71
N LEU A 30 -20.31 -7.43 6.37
CA LEU A 30 -20.99 -8.60 6.93
C LEU A 30 -21.02 -8.59 8.47
N THR A 31 -21.29 -7.43 9.06
CA THR A 31 -21.29 -7.21 10.52
C THR A 31 -22.44 -6.32 10.95
N SER A 32 -22.64 -6.13 12.26
CA SER A 32 -23.64 -5.21 12.79
C SER A 32 -23.21 -3.74 12.75
N ARG A 33 -24.17 -2.81 12.61
CA ARG A 33 -23.91 -1.34 12.64
C ARG A 33 -23.19 -0.88 13.91
N PRO A 34 -23.54 -1.36 15.12
CA PRO A 34 -22.76 -1.03 16.32
C PRO A 34 -21.29 -1.42 16.20
N ASN A 35 -20.99 -2.58 15.58
CA ASN A 35 -19.61 -3.00 15.36
C ASN A 35 -18.87 -2.06 14.40
N VAL A 36 -19.52 -1.61 13.33
CA VAL A 36 -18.97 -0.59 12.41
C VAL A 36 -18.62 0.69 13.17
N SER A 37 -19.55 1.21 13.96
CA SER A 37 -19.31 2.41 14.79
C SER A 37 -18.17 2.21 15.79
N HIS A 38 -18.07 1.02 16.40
CA HIS A 38 -16.96 0.71 17.31
C HIS A 38 -15.61 0.61 16.59
N MET A 39 -15.56 0.14 15.34
CA MET A 39 -14.34 0.15 14.53
C MET A 39 -13.95 1.57 14.12
N GLN A 40 -14.90 2.40 13.69
CA GLN A 40 -14.67 3.81 13.34
C GLN A 40 -14.07 4.60 14.53
N THR A 41 -14.54 4.31 15.74
CA THR A 41 -14.08 4.99 16.96
C THR A 41 -12.88 4.31 17.63
N GLY A 42 -12.36 3.22 17.06
CA GLY A 42 -11.26 2.44 17.64
C GLY A 42 -11.61 1.67 18.93
N ARG A 43 -12.88 1.65 19.33
CA ARG A 43 -13.37 0.88 20.49
C ARG A 43 -13.30 -0.62 20.28
N ARG A 44 -13.38 -1.08 19.03
CA ARG A 44 -13.18 -2.48 18.64
C ARG A 44 -12.18 -2.58 17.50
N ARG A 45 -11.35 -3.62 17.56
CA ARG A 45 -10.43 -3.99 16.50
C ARG A 45 -11.18 -4.69 15.37
N MET A 46 -10.79 -4.42 14.14
CA MET A 46 -11.26 -5.16 12.96
C MET A 46 -10.50 -6.49 12.90
N GLN A 47 -11.24 -7.59 12.81
CA GLN A 47 -10.70 -8.94 12.66
C GLN A 47 -10.40 -9.23 11.18
N GLN A 48 -9.50 -10.20 10.93
CA GLN A 48 -9.06 -10.55 9.58
C GLN A 48 -10.22 -10.98 8.64
N ASP A 49 -11.22 -11.70 9.15
CA ASP A 49 -12.41 -12.14 8.41
C ASP A 49 -13.27 -10.95 7.93
N ILE A 50 -13.46 -9.94 8.79
CA ILE A 50 -14.14 -8.69 8.45
C ILE A 50 -13.31 -7.95 7.40
N ALA A 51 -11.98 -7.89 7.55
CA ALA A 51 -11.10 -7.25 6.59
C ALA A 51 -11.14 -7.93 5.21
N THR A 52 -11.13 -9.25 5.16
CA THR A 52 -11.30 -10.03 3.91
C THR A 52 -12.63 -9.70 3.24
N SER A 53 -13.72 -9.63 4.00
CA SER A 53 -15.03 -9.22 3.48
C SER A 53 -15.00 -7.79 2.95
N ALA A 54 -14.32 -6.88 3.65
CA ALA A 54 -14.17 -5.49 3.26
C ALA A 54 -13.43 -5.32 1.93
N LEU A 55 -12.30 -6.02 1.75
CA LEU A 55 -11.49 -5.95 0.53
C LEU A 55 -12.26 -6.37 -0.74
N ASN A 56 -13.21 -7.29 -0.60
CA ASN A 56 -14.03 -7.79 -1.70
C ASN A 56 -15.24 -6.91 -2.01
N ASN A 57 -15.85 -6.30 -0.99
CA ASN A 57 -17.15 -5.65 -1.13
C ASN A 57 -17.07 -4.11 -1.20
N VAL A 58 -16.02 -3.50 -0.63
CA VAL A 58 -15.87 -2.04 -0.58
C VAL A 58 -15.20 -1.52 -1.86
N GLN A 59 -15.89 -0.62 -2.56
CA GLN A 59 -15.41 0.04 -3.77
C GLN A 59 -14.69 1.35 -3.43
N SER A 60 -13.54 1.24 -2.76
CA SER A 60 -12.65 2.37 -2.46
C SER A 60 -11.21 1.87 -2.51
N ASN A 61 -10.43 2.34 -3.48
CA ASN A 61 -9.06 1.89 -3.66
C ASN A 61 -8.19 2.32 -2.48
N LEU A 62 -8.34 3.58 -2.03
CA LEU A 62 -7.60 4.10 -0.88
C LEU A 62 -7.92 3.34 0.42
N PHE A 63 -9.18 2.94 0.61
CA PHE A 63 -9.56 2.06 1.72
C PHE A 63 -8.85 0.71 1.65
N LYS A 64 -8.82 0.05 0.48
CA LYS A 64 -8.15 -1.24 0.30
C LYS A 64 -6.64 -1.15 0.56
N LEU A 65 -5.98 -0.10 0.08
CA LEU A 65 -4.55 0.13 0.32
C LEU A 65 -4.25 0.29 1.82
N ALA A 66 -4.96 1.21 2.49
CA ALA A 66 -4.77 1.45 3.92
C ALA A 66 -5.09 0.21 4.77
N LEU A 67 -6.14 -0.53 4.43
CA LEU A 67 -6.52 -1.76 5.12
C LEU A 67 -5.40 -2.81 5.01
N THR A 68 -4.85 -2.99 3.81
CA THR A 68 -3.80 -3.99 3.56
C THR A 68 -2.48 -3.61 4.25
N HIS A 69 -2.15 -2.32 4.28
CA HIS A 69 -1.00 -1.79 5.02
C HIS A 69 -1.11 -2.13 6.52
N GLU A 70 -2.24 -1.84 7.16
CA GLU A 70 -2.41 -2.09 8.60
C GLU A 70 -2.23 -3.56 8.99
N PHE A 71 -2.60 -4.50 8.11
CA PHE A 71 -2.47 -5.93 8.34
C PHE A 71 -1.06 -6.48 8.10
N SER A 72 -0.29 -5.93 7.16
CA SER A 72 0.99 -6.52 6.72
C SER A 72 2.23 -5.66 6.91
N GLU A 73 2.11 -4.33 6.94
CA GLU A 73 3.20 -3.34 6.93
C GLU A 73 4.22 -3.47 5.77
N LEU A 74 4.07 -4.49 4.90
CA LEU A 74 4.93 -4.75 3.74
C LEU A 74 4.55 -3.92 2.52
N ILE A 75 3.33 -3.40 2.49
CA ILE A 75 2.82 -2.49 1.46
C ILE A 75 2.79 -1.08 2.08
N PRO A 76 3.14 -0.01 1.34
CA PRO A 76 3.06 1.36 1.85
C PRO A 76 1.64 1.74 2.28
N ASP A 77 1.54 2.64 3.26
CA ASP A 77 0.27 3.28 3.60
C ASP A 77 -0.13 4.30 2.53
N VAL A 78 -1.37 4.77 2.60
CA VAL A 78 -1.84 5.89 1.78
C VAL A 78 -1.14 7.17 2.21
N PHE A 79 -0.47 7.83 1.26
CA PHE A 79 0.22 9.09 1.44
C PHE A 79 -0.77 10.25 1.38
N ASP A 80 -1.47 10.51 2.49
CA ASP A 80 -2.50 11.55 2.55
C ASP A 80 -2.26 12.62 3.63
N GLY A 81 -1.00 12.72 4.08
CA GLY A 81 -0.54 13.67 5.08
C GLY A 81 -0.66 15.14 4.65
N PRO A 82 -0.45 16.08 5.59
CA PRO A 82 -0.64 17.52 5.34
C PRO A 82 0.32 18.11 4.30
N ALA A 83 1.46 17.46 4.04
CA ALA A 83 2.43 17.87 3.03
C ALA A 83 2.08 17.38 1.61
N ILE A 84 1.04 16.56 1.45
CA ILE A 84 0.70 15.93 0.17
C ILE A 84 -0.41 16.71 -0.52
N ASN A 85 -0.13 17.19 -1.74
CA ASN A 85 -1.17 17.72 -2.61
C ASN A 85 -1.96 16.54 -3.23
N LYS A 86 -3.25 16.46 -2.91
CA LYS A 86 -4.11 15.31 -3.26
C LYS A 86 -4.68 15.43 -4.68
N ASN A 87 -3.80 15.62 -5.66
CA ASN A 87 -4.10 15.62 -7.10
C ASN A 87 -3.35 14.45 -7.77
N SER A 88 -3.97 13.75 -8.72
CA SER A 88 -3.36 12.64 -9.46
C SER A 88 -2.02 13.03 -10.12
N LEU A 89 -1.92 14.26 -10.65
CA LEU A 89 -0.67 14.76 -11.21
C LEU A 89 0.43 14.90 -10.15
N SER A 90 0.07 15.26 -8.92
CA SER A 90 1.05 15.37 -7.83
C SER A 90 1.65 14.02 -7.47
N TYR A 91 0.86 12.94 -7.43
CA TYR A 91 1.39 11.59 -7.20
C TYR A 91 2.33 11.16 -8.33
N LEU A 92 2.02 11.52 -9.58
CA LEU A 92 2.88 11.20 -10.72
C LEU A 92 4.22 11.95 -10.66
N VAL A 93 4.18 13.25 -10.36
CA VAL A 93 5.40 14.07 -10.20
C VAL A 93 6.27 13.55 -9.06
N MET A 94 5.66 13.22 -7.92
CA MET A 94 6.41 12.67 -6.78
C MET A 94 7.00 11.29 -7.10
N TYR A 95 6.24 10.40 -7.76
CA TYR A 95 6.78 9.13 -8.23
C TYR A 95 7.97 9.32 -9.18
N GLU A 96 7.86 10.23 -10.15
CA GLU A 96 8.94 10.52 -11.09
C GLU A 96 10.20 11.04 -10.37
N GLN A 97 10.02 11.97 -9.42
CA GLN A 97 11.13 12.50 -8.64
C GLN A 97 11.87 11.39 -7.89
N GLU A 98 11.16 10.55 -7.16
CA GLU A 98 11.74 9.51 -6.30
C GLU A 98 12.36 8.39 -7.15
N ALA A 99 11.75 8.07 -8.30
CA ALA A 99 12.33 7.14 -9.27
C ALA A 99 13.63 7.69 -9.88
N ASN A 100 13.71 9.01 -10.12
CA ASN A 100 14.92 9.66 -10.62
C ASN A 100 16.02 9.71 -9.57
N GLU A 101 15.67 9.95 -8.29
CA GLU A 101 16.62 9.91 -7.17
C GLU A 101 17.23 8.51 -7.03
N PHE A 102 16.40 7.45 -7.01
CA PHE A 102 16.90 6.07 -7.01
C PHE A 102 17.75 5.75 -8.26
N SER A 103 17.32 6.20 -9.43
CA SER A 103 18.06 5.97 -10.69
C SER A 103 19.41 6.67 -10.72
N ALA A 104 19.55 7.84 -10.07
CA ALA A 104 20.83 8.53 -9.97
C ALA A 104 21.88 7.72 -9.18
N ASN A 105 21.44 6.90 -8.24
CA ASN A 105 22.30 6.07 -7.39
C ASN A 105 22.46 4.63 -7.91
N ILE A 106 21.80 4.26 -9.00
CA ILE A 106 21.73 2.87 -9.47
C ILE A 106 23.09 2.28 -9.83
N ASP A 107 24.01 3.08 -10.40
CA ASP A 107 25.34 2.61 -10.79
C ASP A 107 26.19 2.18 -9.60
N GLU A 108 26.11 2.92 -8.49
CA GLU A 108 26.80 2.58 -7.25
C GLU A 108 26.20 1.32 -6.62
N ILE A 109 24.87 1.26 -6.58
CA ILE A 109 24.10 0.12 -6.10
C ILE A 109 24.48 -1.15 -6.90
N MET A 110 24.45 -1.09 -8.23
CA MET A 110 24.80 -2.22 -9.10
C MET A 110 26.22 -2.75 -8.81
N ARG A 111 27.21 -1.85 -8.64
CA ARG A 111 28.59 -2.25 -8.31
C ARG A 111 28.70 -3.00 -6.98
N ILE A 112 27.80 -2.73 -6.04
CA ILE A 112 27.74 -3.46 -4.77
C ILE A 112 27.04 -4.81 -4.97
N PHE A 113 25.90 -4.83 -5.66
CA PHE A 113 25.09 -6.05 -5.84
C PHE A 113 25.74 -7.13 -6.72
N VAL A 114 26.69 -6.79 -7.59
CA VAL A 114 27.47 -7.79 -8.34
C VAL A 114 28.48 -8.57 -7.47
N LYS A 115 28.81 -8.07 -6.27
CA LYS A 115 29.76 -8.73 -5.37
C LYS A 115 29.06 -9.82 -4.56
N PRO A 116 29.73 -10.94 -4.26
CA PRO A 116 29.23 -11.91 -3.29
C PRO A 116 28.98 -11.24 -1.93
N ALA A 117 27.84 -11.55 -1.29
CA ALA A 117 27.46 -10.93 -0.03
C ALA A 117 28.51 -11.13 1.09
N SER A 118 29.32 -12.19 1.06
CA SER A 118 30.41 -12.43 2.02
C SER A 118 31.60 -11.48 1.86
N GLN A 119 31.72 -10.78 0.72
CA GLN A 119 32.82 -9.87 0.41
C GLN A 119 32.46 -8.39 0.64
N LEU A 120 31.20 -8.10 1.00
CA LEU A 120 30.76 -6.74 1.25
C LEU A 120 31.29 -6.19 2.57
N THR A 121 31.97 -5.04 2.48
CA THR A 121 32.36 -4.24 3.63
C THR A 121 31.14 -3.68 4.35
N GLN A 122 31.32 -3.25 5.60
CA GLN A 122 30.24 -2.59 6.35
C GLN A 122 29.76 -1.30 5.65
N GLY A 123 30.67 -0.52 5.06
CA GLY A 123 30.32 0.68 4.30
C GLY A 123 29.42 0.38 3.12
N GLU A 124 29.78 -0.62 2.29
CA GLU A 124 28.97 -1.03 1.14
C GLU A 124 27.58 -1.55 1.55
N ARG A 125 27.49 -2.23 2.69
CA ARG A 125 26.18 -2.64 3.23
C ARG A 125 25.30 -1.46 3.62
N LEU A 126 25.89 -0.40 4.17
CA LEU A 126 25.16 0.82 4.51
C LEU A 126 24.71 1.55 3.25
N THR A 127 25.60 1.73 2.28
CA THR A 127 25.26 2.31 0.97
C THR A 127 24.15 1.54 0.27
N ALA A 128 24.27 0.20 0.18
CA ALA A 128 23.22 -0.63 -0.41
C ALA A 128 21.90 -0.53 0.35
N ARG A 129 21.94 -0.44 1.68
CA ARG A 129 20.74 -0.24 2.49
C ARG A 129 20.09 1.10 2.22
N ASP A 130 20.85 2.17 2.06
CA ASP A 130 20.30 3.50 1.78
C ASP A 130 19.72 3.58 0.36
N GLY A 131 20.39 2.99 -0.64
CA GLY A 131 19.82 2.83 -1.98
C GLY A 131 18.53 1.98 -2.00
N LEU A 132 18.43 0.96 -1.15
CA LEU A 132 17.19 0.20 -0.99
C LEU A 132 16.06 1.00 -0.34
N LYS A 133 16.36 2.03 0.47
CA LYS A 133 15.31 2.93 0.98
C LYS A 133 14.77 3.84 -0.11
N GLU A 134 15.62 4.37 -0.97
CA GLU A 134 15.17 5.17 -2.13
C GLU A 134 14.27 4.33 -3.06
N LEU A 135 14.60 3.04 -3.25
CA LEU A 135 13.70 2.12 -3.93
C LEU A 135 12.36 1.97 -3.19
N ILE A 136 12.37 1.90 -1.86
CA ILE A 136 11.14 1.85 -1.05
C ILE A 136 10.33 3.13 -1.21
N ASP A 137 10.96 4.31 -1.27
CA ASP A 137 10.27 5.59 -1.48
C ASP A 137 9.63 5.65 -2.87
N ALA A 138 10.37 5.26 -3.93
CA ALA A 138 9.84 5.16 -5.28
C ALA A 138 8.67 4.16 -5.39
N LEU A 139 8.77 2.99 -4.75
CA LEU A 139 7.68 2.02 -4.69
C LEU A 139 6.49 2.55 -3.86
N GLY A 140 6.77 3.27 -2.77
CA GLY A 140 5.79 3.95 -1.93
C GLY A 140 4.90 4.89 -2.73
N TRP A 141 5.54 5.77 -3.51
CA TRP A 141 4.85 6.67 -4.42
C TRP A 141 4.22 5.95 -5.61
N GLY A 142 4.83 4.89 -6.13
CA GLY A 142 4.28 4.08 -7.22
C GLY A 142 2.96 3.40 -6.84
N TYR A 143 2.88 2.80 -5.65
CA TYR A 143 1.63 2.24 -5.11
C TYR A 143 0.59 3.34 -4.89
N ASN A 144 0.98 4.46 -4.29
CA ASN A 144 0.06 5.56 -4.06
C ASN A 144 -0.48 6.14 -5.38
N LEU A 145 0.37 6.34 -6.38
CA LEU A 145 -0.04 6.72 -7.73
C LEU A 145 -1.03 5.72 -8.32
N LEU A 146 -0.73 4.42 -8.27
CA LEU A 146 -1.61 3.37 -8.79
C LEU A 146 -3.01 3.45 -8.16
N PHE A 147 -3.08 3.48 -6.83
CA PHE A 147 -4.35 3.46 -6.12
C PHE A 147 -5.12 4.77 -6.26
N TYR A 148 -4.45 5.94 -6.23
CA TYR A 148 -5.10 7.23 -6.45
C TYR A 148 -5.59 7.40 -7.88
N ALA A 149 -4.80 7.02 -8.89
CA ALA A 149 -5.21 7.09 -10.28
C ALA A 149 -6.37 6.12 -10.56
N SER A 150 -6.32 4.92 -9.98
CA SER A 150 -7.42 3.94 -10.09
C SER A 150 -8.70 4.47 -9.45
N ASP A 151 -8.62 5.11 -8.28
CA ASP A 151 -9.76 5.75 -7.62
C ASP A 151 -10.37 6.87 -8.49
N TYR A 152 -9.52 7.75 -9.03
CA TYR A 152 -9.93 8.83 -9.93
C TYR A 152 -10.60 8.33 -11.21
N LEU A 153 -10.12 7.22 -11.77
CA LEU A 153 -10.63 6.61 -12.99
C LEU A 153 -11.77 5.60 -12.77
N ASN A 154 -12.17 5.36 -11.52
CA ASN A 154 -13.14 4.33 -11.14
C ASN A 154 -12.75 2.92 -11.66
N ILE A 155 -11.48 2.57 -11.55
CA ILE A 155 -10.91 1.26 -11.86
C ILE A 155 -10.63 0.53 -10.55
N ASP A 156 -10.97 -0.76 -10.45
CA ASP A 156 -10.60 -1.56 -9.27
C ASP A 156 -9.10 -1.93 -9.34
N ALA A 157 -8.29 -1.31 -8.49
CA ALA A 157 -6.84 -1.54 -8.46
C ALA A 157 -6.49 -3.00 -8.15
N HIS A 158 -7.29 -3.68 -7.32
CA HIS A 158 -7.05 -5.09 -6.99
C HIS A 158 -7.28 -6.00 -8.19
N LYS A 159 -8.30 -5.70 -8.99
CA LYS A 159 -8.55 -6.40 -10.26
C LYS A 159 -7.42 -6.15 -11.24
N LEU A 160 -6.97 -4.90 -11.38
CA LEU A 160 -5.86 -4.54 -12.27
C LEU A 160 -4.56 -5.28 -11.89
N ILE A 161 -4.25 -5.36 -10.60
CA ILE A 161 -3.10 -6.14 -10.09
C ILE A 161 -3.26 -7.62 -10.42
N SER A 162 -4.46 -8.19 -10.26
CA SER A 162 -4.73 -9.60 -10.57
C SER A 162 -4.56 -9.92 -12.06
N GLU A 163 -5.01 -9.02 -12.94
CA GLU A 163 -4.79 -9.14 -14.39
C GLU A 163 -3.29 -9.07 -14.75
N GLN A 164 -2.54 -8.21 -14.06
CA GLN A 164 -1.09 -8.09 -14.24
C GLN A 164 -0.33 -9.32 -13.70
N ASP A 165 -0.80 -9.93 -12.61
CA ASP A 165 -0.25 -11.18 -12.05
C ASP A 165 -0.31 -12.33 -13.07
N GLU A 166 -1.44 -12.49 -13.76
CA GLU A 166 -1.57 -13.47 -14.84
C GLU A 166 -0.62 -13.17 -16.01
N SER A 167 -0.41 -11.90 -16.34
CA SER A 167 0.59 -11.48 -17.34
C SER A 167 2.02 -11.85 -16.93
N TRP A 168 2.37 -11.69 -15.65
CA TRP A 168 3.69 -12.06 -15.14
C TRP A 168 3.92 -13.57 -15.14
N LYS A 169 2.91 -14.38 -14.79
CA LYS A 169 2.96 -15.84 -14.90
C LYS A 169 3.19 -16.29 -16.35
N MET A 170 2.49 -15.69 -17.32
CA MET A 170 2.69 -15.99 -18.74
C MET A 170 4.12 -15.65 -19.21
N LYS A 171 4.71 -14.57 -18.67
CA LYS A 171 6.09 -14.16 -18.94
C LYS A 171 7.14 -14.97 -18.16
N LYS A 172 6.72 -15.84 -17.24
CA LYS A 172 7.59 -16.59 -16.31
C LYS A 172 8.47 -15.68 -15.45
N TRP A 173 7.95 -14.50 -15.11
CA TRP A 173 8.59 -13.63 -14.11
C TRP A 173 8.27 -14.11 -12.69
N ILE A 174 7.13 -14.79 -12.54
CA ILE A 174 6.67 -15.53 -11.36
C ILE A 174 6.09 -16.88 -11.80
#